data_AF-A0A1Q3V0W7-F1
#
_entry.id   AF-A0A1Q3V0W7-F1
#
_cell.length_a   1.000
_cell.length_b   1.000
_cell.length_c   1.000
_cell.angle_alpha   90.00
_cell.angle_beta   90.00
_cell.angle_gamma   90.00
#
_symmetry.space_group_name_H-M   'P 1'
#
loop_
_entity.id
_entity.type
_entity.pdbx_description
1 polymer ?
#
loop_
_entity_poly.entity_id
_entity_poly.type
_entity_poly.pdbx_seq_one_letter_code
_entity_poly.pdbx_strand_id
1 'polypeptide(L)' 'MSSGQAVSLAMEGYLVKGSSGAVIARMRDRYIMRRRGRKLDMPVEGTSYERLLQTWLEFDQGAPEARPA' A
#
# COMPACT_ATOMS: atom_id res chain seq x y z
N MET A 1 3.24 14.14 2.07
CA MET A 1 4.13 12.98 2.29
C MET A 1 4.37 12.30 0.96
N SER A 2 5.60 11.92 0.66
CA SER A 2 5.93 11.22 -0.60
C SER A 2 5.59 9.73 -0.49
N SER A 3 5.41 9.06 -1.63
CA SER A 3 5.13 7.61 -1.67
C SER A 3 6.27 6.77 -1.11
N GLY A 4 7.53 7.16 -1.36
CA GLY A 4 8.70 6.52 -0.76
C GLY A 4 8.71 6.62 0.75
N GLN A 5 8.42 7.81 1.30
CA GLN A 5 8.34 8.00 2.75
C GLN A 5 7.23 7.15 3.38
N ALA A 6 6.08 7.03 2.70
CA ALA A 6 4.99 6.20 3.21
C ALA A 6 5.37 4.71 3.29
N VAL A 7 6.12 4.22 2.31
CA VAL A 7 6.60 2.84 2.25
C VAL A 7 7.67 2.59 3.32
N SER A 8 8.67 3.47 3.45
CA SER A 8 9.68 3.36 4.51
C SER A 8 9.06 3.27 5.89
N LEU A 9 8.11 4.19 6.19
CA LEU A 9 7.39 4.18 7.47
C LEU A 9 6.56 2.90 7.66
N ALA A 10 5.90 2.40 6.62
CA ALA A 10 5.18 1.14 6.72
C ALA A 10 6.10 -0.05 6.99
N MET A 11 7.28 -0.11 6.35
CA MET A 11 8.28 -1.15 6.61
C MET A 11 8.81 -1.08 8.05
N GLU A 12 8.92 0.12 8.61
CA GLU A 12 9.26 0.36 10.02
C GLU A 12 8.12 0.00 10.99
N GLY A 13 6.92 -0.30 10.50
CA GLY A 13 5.78 -0.75 11.30
C GLY A 13 4.73 0.32 11.59
N TYR A 14 4.88 1.53 11.02
CA TYR A 14 3.86 2.57 11.16
C TYR A 14 2.64 2.29 10.26
N LEU A 15 1.47 2.71 10.74
CA LEU A 15 0.28 2.81 9.91
C LEU A 15 0.26 4.18 9.21
N VAL A 16 0.23 4.16 7.89
CA VAL A 16 0.47 5.36 7.08
C VAL A 16 -0.71 5.63 6.16
N LYS A 17 -1.20 6.88 6.16
CA LYS A 17 -2.25 7.33 5.24
C LYS A 17 -1.64 8.11 4.07
N GLY A 18 -1.87 7.63 2.86
CA GLY A 18 -1.50 8.26 1.60
C GLY A 18 -2.33 9.48 1.25
N SER A 19 -1.91 10.16 0.19
CA SER A 19 -2.52 11.40 -0.29
C SER A 19 -3.95 11.19 -0.81
N SER A 20 -4.23 10.01 -1.38
CA SER A 20 -5.54 9.66 -1.94
C SER A 20 -6.57 9.22 -0.89
N GLY A 21 -6.15 9.15 0.38
CA GLY A 21 -6.88 8.49 1.46
C GLY A 21 -6.71 6.97 1.52
N ALA A 22 -5.85 6.38 0.67
CA ALA A 22 -5.38 5.02 0.88
C ALA A 22 -4.57 4.90 2.18
N VAL A 23 -4.52 3.71 2.76
CA VAL A 23 -3.71 3.39 3.94
C VAL A 23 -2.82 2.22 3.60
N ILE A 24 -1.56 2.26 4.04
CA ILE A 24 -0.63 1.13 4.05
C ILE A 24 -0.16 0.87 5.48
N ALA A 25 -0.08 -0.40 5.86
CA ALA A 25 0.44 -0.82 7.16
C ALA A 25 1.14 -2.19 7.02
N ARG A 26 2.12 -2.44 7.90
CA ARG A 26 2.76 -3.74 8.02
C ARG A 26 2.16 -4.53 9.18
N MET A 27 1.74 -5.75 8.91
CA MET A 27 1.43 -6.77 9.90
C MET A 27 2.61 -7.76 9.99
N ARG A 28 2.49 -8.78 10.85
CA ARG A 28 3.54 -9.78 11.06
C ARG A 28 4.01 -10.45 9.76
N ASP A 29 3.09 -10.84 8.89
CA ASP A 29 3.32 -11.67 7.70
C ASP A 29 3.03 -10.94 6.38
N ARG A 30 2.42 -9.76 6.42
CA ARG A 30 1.93 -9.07 5.22
C ARG A 30 1.91 -7.55 5.36
N TYR A 31 2.05 -6.86 4.23
CA TYR A 31 1.62 -5.47 4.08
C TYR A 31 0.14 -5.44 3.68
N ILE A 32 -0.63 -4.57 4.30
CA ILE A 32 -2.04 -4.35 3.99
C ILE A 32 -2.20 -2.95 3.42
N MET A 33 -2.83 -2.85 2.25
CA MET A 33 -3.24 -1.58 1.65
C MET A 33 -4.77 -1.52 1.57
N ARG A 34 -5.39 -0.40 1.97
CA ARG A 34 -6.85 -0.22 1.95
C ARG A 34 -7.25 1.16 1.43
N ARG A 35 -8.29 1.22 0.61
CA ARG A 35 -8.92 2.46 0.14
C ARG A 35 -10.34 2.17 -0.30
N ARG A 36 -11.36 2.81 0.31
CA ARG A 36 -12.79 2.75 -0.07
C ARG A 36 -13.22 1.48 -0.83
N GLY A 37 -13.48 0.38 -0.11
CA GLY A 37 -13.92 -0.89 -0.72
C GLY A 37 -12.80 -1.76 -1.29
N ARG A 38 -11.64 -1.19 -1.60
CA ARG A 38 -10.44 -1.91 -2.06
C ARG A 38 -9.56 -2.35 -0.91
N LYS A 39 -9.03 -3.56 -1.04
CA LYS A 39 -7.98 -4.10 -0.19
C LYS A 39 -6.97 -4.84 -1.05
N LEU A 40 -5.70 -4.69 -0.71
CA LEU A 40 -4.62 -5.51 -1.23
C LEU A 40 -3.77 -6.00 -0.06
N ASP A 41 -3.46 -7.29 -0.07
CA ASP A 41 -2.52 -7.90 0.87
C ASP A 41 -1.28 -8.36 0.08
N MET A 42 -0.09 -8.06 0.59
CA MET A 42 1.18 -8.53 0.02
C MET A 42 2.02 -9.20 1.09
N PRO A 43 2.66 -10.35 0.83
CA PRO A 43 3.52 -10.99 1.83
C PRO A 43 4.69 -10.08 2.22
N VAL A 44 5.11 -10.11 3.49
CA VAL A 44 6.35 -9.43 3.93
C VAL A 44 7.56 -10.20 3.41
N GLU A 45 7.52 -11.53 3.48
CA GLU A 45 8.56 -12.40 2.96
C GLU A 45 8.68 -12.26 1.44
N GLY A 46 9.89 -12.00 0.95
CA GLY A 46 10.16 -11.84 -0.48
C GLY A 46 9.68 -10.51 -1.10
N THR A 47 9.07 -9.61 -0.34
CA THR A 47 8.70 -8.27 -0.85
C THR A 47 9.82 -7.26 -0.59
N SER A 48 10.47 -6.82 -1.67
CA SER A 48 11.46 -5.75 -1.62
C SER A 48 10.82 -4.37 -1.45
N TYR A 49 11.63 -3.38 -1.08
CA TYR A 49 11.20 -1.99 -1.00
C TYR A 49 10.65 -1.49 -2.34
N GLU A 50 11.34 -1.76 -3.44
CA GLU A 50 10.97 -1.32 -4.79
C GLU A 50 9.63 -1.92 -5.21
N ARG A 51 9.44 -3.21 -4.92
CA ARG A 51 8.17 -3.90 -5.21
C ARG A 51 7.03 -3.28 -4.40
N LEU A 52 7.24 -3.05 -3.10
CA LEU A 52 6.23 -2.45 -2.24
C LEU A 52 5.90 -1.01 -2.68
N LEU A 53 6.91 -0.24 -3.07
CA LEU A 53 6.76 1.13 -3.56
C LEU A 53 5.97 1.19 -4.86
N GLN A 54 6.29 0.34 -5.82
CA GLN A 54 5.55 0.28 -7.09
C GLN A 54 4.08 -0.07 -6.83
N THR A 55 3.82 -1.10 -6.03
CA THR A 55 2.44 -1.49 -5.71
C THR A 55 1.70 -0.40 -4.94
N TRP A 56 2.37 0.29 -4.02
CA TRP A 56 1.78 1.42 -3.30
C TRP A 56 1.44 2.59 -4.23
N LEU A 57 2.29 2.92 -5.21
CA LEU A 57 2.02 3.97 -6.20
C LEU A 57 0.77 3.63 -7.03
N GLU A 58 0.68 2.40 -7.53
CA GLU A 58 -0.48 1.92 -8.31
C GLU A 58 -1.78 1.93 -7.48
N PHE A 59 -1.67 1.56 -6.20
CA PHE A 59 -2.80 1.51 -5.27
C PHE A 59 -3.27 2.91 -4.83
N ASP A 60 -2.36 3.81 -4.44
CA ASP A 60 -2.66 5.17 -3.97
C ASP A 60 -3.20 6.04 -5.11
N GLN A 61 -2.59 6.00 -6.30
CA GLN A 61 -3.08 6.76 -7.45
C GLN A 61 -4.42 6.23 -7.96
N GLY A 62 -4.73 4.97 -7.67
CA GLY A 62 -5.97 4.32 -8.05
C GLY A 62 -6.01 4.07 -9.54
N ALA A 63 -5.45 2.94 -9.99
CA ALA A 63 -5.95 2.33 -11.21
C ALA A 63 -7.48 2.24 -11.08
N PRO A 64 -8.27 2.79 -12.02
CA PRO A 64 -9.72 2.78 -11.93
C PRO A 64 -10.18 1.34 -11.84
N GLU A 65 -10.96 1.02 -10.81
CA GLU A 65 -11.65 -0.26 -10.78
C GLU A 65 -12.53 -0.32 -12.03
N ALA A 66 -12.27 -1.30 -12.89
CA ALA A 66 -13.25 -1.73 -13.86
C ALA A 66 -14.52 -2.05 -13.08
N ARG A 67 -15.52 -1.18 -13.19
CA ARG A 67 -16.84 -1.36 -12.60
C ARG A 67 -17.38 -2.70 -13.12
N PRO A 68 -17.73 -3.69 -12.28
CA PRO A 68 -18.48 -4.82 -12.78
C PRO A 68 -19.84 -4.31 -13.26
N ALA A 69 -20.24 -4.76 -14.44
CA ALA A 69 -21.50 -4.42 -15.11
C ALA A 69 -22.72 -4.88 -14.30
#